data_AF-H0GSP5-F1
#
_entry.id   AF-H0GSP5-F1
#
_cell.length_a   1.000
_cell.length_b   1.000
_cell.length_c   1.000
_cell.angle_alpha   90.00
_cell.angle_beta   90.00
_cell.angle_gamma   90.00
#
_symmetry.space_group_name_H-M   'P 1'
#
loop_
_entity.id
_entity.type
_entity.pdbx_description
1 polymer ?
#
loop_
_entity_poly.entity_id
_entity_poly.type
_entity_poly.pdbx_seq_one_letter_code
_entity_poly.pdbx_strand_id
1 'polypeptide(L)'
;MNNNNRNNRNRNINNRTKKQLQQAKNKNENIHIPRYIRNQPWYYKDDSKGKEKEESGNDGKSVAEEGEKSDYLLHHRQKVKGGALDIDNNSEPKIGLGIKDEFKIIKLRKDSAGDYEPSKFCRNCGETGHRKKDCMEKPRKVQKVIPDSTSTDVGKNTVLIRGTDDDWDSKKDRWYGYSGKEYNELVRKWEQDEKNDVNLKDKSQTDETLWDTDEEIELMKLELYKDTVGSLKKDDPENSQLYRVSTRLREDRAAYLNDINSTESNYDPKSRLYKSSALGTVDEKSKMFRRHLTGEGLKLSDLNQFARSHAKQMGIRDEVEDKEKVEHVLVANPTKYEYLKKKQEQESSKELKTVSISELEAKRVDGTKQSEKQRKRLKDLYG
;
A
#
# COMPACT_ATOMS: atom_id res chain seq x y z
N MET A 1 -4.55 15.12 67.34
CA MET A 1 -4.97 15.79 66.08
C MET A 1 -4.41 15.10 64.82
N ASN A 2 -4.55 13.78 64.61
CA ASN A 2 -3.88 13.10 63.47
C ASN A 2 -4.71 12.07 62.68
N ASN A 3 -6.05 12.08 62.77
CA ASN A 3 -6.91 11.12 62.05
C ASN A 3 -7.47 11.62 60.70
N ASN A 4 -7.35 12.91 60.37
CA ASN A 4 -7.94 13.45 59.13
C ASN A 4 -7.08 13.23 57.87
N ASN A 5 -5.77 13.00 58.01
CA ASN A 5 -4.86 12.87 56.85
C ASN A 5 -4.86 11.48 56.21
N ARG A 6 -5.15 10.40 56.96
CA ARG A 6 -5.25 9.04 56.40
C ARG A 6 -6.53 8.84 55.58
N ASN A 7 -7.65 9.42 56.01
CA ASN A 7 -8.93 9.32 55.30
C ASN A 7 -8.93 10.06 53.95
N ASN A 8 -8.21 11.18 53.82
CA ASN A 8 -8.10 11.90 52.55
C ASN A 8 -7.20 11.21 51.52
N ARG A 9 -6.11 10.54 51.95
CA ARG A 9 -5.27 9.73 51.05
C ARG A 9 -6.04 8.51 50.51
N ASN A 10 -6.77 7.81 51.36
CA ASN A 10 -7.58 6.65 50.93
C ASN A 10 -8.75 7.04 50.02
N ARG A 11 -9.40 8.19 50.25
CA ARG A 11 -10.42 8.73 49.32
C ARG A 11 -9.85 9.09 47.96
N ASN A 12 -8.66 9.69 47.90
CA ASN A 12 -8.02 10.05 46.63
C ASN A 12 -7.55 8.83 45.82
N ILE A 13 -7.05 7.79 46.49
CA ILE A 13 -6.67 6.52 45.84
C ILE A 13 -7.91 5.77 45.33
N ASN A 14 -9.00 5.73 46.13
CA ASN A 14 -10.27 5.12 45.74
C ASN A 14 -10.96 5.87 44.59
N ASN A 15 -10.80 7.20 44.51
CA ASN A 15 -11.34 7.99 43.41
C ASN A 15 -10.52 7.82 42.12
N ARG A 16 -9.18 7.66 42.21
CA ARG A 16 -8.33 7.35 41.04
C ARG A 16 -8.64 5.97 40.48
N THR A 17 -8.77 4.96 41.34
CA THR A 17 -9.13 3.59 40.93
C THR A 17 -10.56 3.51 40.40
N LYS A 18 -11.54 4.21 40.99
CA LYS A 18 -12.90 4.31 40.42
C LYS A 18 -12.93 5.00 39.06
N LYS A 19 -12.10 6.02 38.83
CA LYS A 19 -11.99 6.72 37.54
C LYS A 19 -11.35 5.85 36.46
N GLN A 20 -10.33 5.06 36.83
CA GLN A 20 -9.75 4.03 35.97
C GLN A 20 -10.74 2.88 35.69
N LEU A 21 -11.54 2.47 36.68
CA LEU A 21 -12.61 1.47 36.52
C LEU A 21 -13.78 1.97 35.67
N GLN A 22 -14.11 3.27 35.71
CA GLN A 22 -15.08 3.89 34.80
C GLN A 22 -14.54 4.00 33.37
N GLN A 23 -13.24 4.26 33.19
CA GLN A 23 -12.59 4.18 31.88
C GLN A 23 -12.58 2.74 31.34
N ALA A 24 -12.37 1.74 32.20
CA ALA A 24 -12.42 0.32 31.84
C ALA A 24 -13.83 -0.19 31.46
N LYS A 25 -14.91 0.52 31.85
CA LYS A 25 -16.28 0.22 31.40
C LYS A 25 -16.52 0.64 29.95
N ASN A 26 -15.77 1.61 29.44
CA ASN A 26 -15.78 2.01 28.03
C ASN A 26 -14.61 1.32 27.31
N LYS A 27 -14.68 -0.01 27.18
CA LYS A 27 -13.62 -0.86 26.58
C LYS A 27 -13.14 -0.47 25.17
N ASN A 28 -13.80 0.47 24.51
CA ASN A 28 -13.52 0.88 23.14
C ASN A 28 -12.91 2.29 23.03
N GLU A 29 -12.71 3.01 24.14
CA GLU A 29 -12.13 4.35 24.11
C GLU A 29 -10.61 4.31 24.28
N ASN A 30 -9.89 4.93 23.35
CA ASN A 30 -8.45 5.07 23.46
C ASN A 30 -8.09 6.02 24.64
N ILE A 31 -7.28 5.52 25.57
CA ILE A 31 -6.84 6.23 26.80
C ILE A 31 -6.05 7.50 26.47
N HIS A 32 -5.36 7.52 25.32
CA HIS A 32 -4.47 8.61 24.94
C HIS A 32 -5.20 9.82 24.34
N ILE A 33 -6.50 9.70 24.03
CA ILE A 33 -7.25 10.80 23.42
C ILE A 33 -7.68 11.79 24.50
N PRO A 34 -7.27 13.07 24.42
CA PRO A 34 -7.68 14.08 25.37
C PRO A 34 -9.20 14.28 25.41
N ARG A 35 -9.72 14.64 26.59
CA ARG A 35 -11.16 14.79 26.82
C ARG A 35 -11.83 15.80 25.90
N TYR A 36 -11.13 16.86 25.48
CA TYR A 36 -11.68 17.89 24.59
C TYR A 36 -11.86 17.40 23.14
N ILE A 37 -11.06 16.43 22.69
CA ILE A 37 -11.24 15.76 21.39
C ILE A 37 -12.37 14.75 21.48
N ARG A 38 -12.48 14.06 22.60
CA ARG A 38 -13.52 13.04 22.84
C ARG A 38 -14.93 13.63 22.93
N ASN A 39 -15.08 14.80 23.54
CA ASN A 39 -16.40 15.39 23.80
C ASN A 39 -16.97 16.04 22.54
N GLN A 40 -18.07 15.49 22.02
CA GLN A 40 -18.81 16.10 20.93
C GLN A 40 -19.38 17.48 21.33
N PRO A 41 -19.18 18.52 20.49
CA PRO A 41 -19.83 19.81 20.64
C PRO A 41 -21.36 19.69 20.62
N TRP A 42 -22.04 20.66 21.22
CA TRP A 42 -23.50 20.63 21.39
C TRP A 42 -24.26 20.53 20.06
N TYR A 43 -23.83 21.26 19.03
CA TYR A 43 -24.49 21.33 17.72
C TYR A 43 -24.46 20.00 16.93
N TYR A 44 -23.53 19.09 17.24
CA TYR A 44 -23.52 17.75 16.63
C TYR A 44 -24.62 16.84 17.19
N LYS A 45 -25.09 17.10 18.42
CA LYS A 45 -26.15 16.31 19.08
C LYS A 45 -27.55 16.75 18.66
N ASP A 46 -27.68 17.99 18.22
CA ASP A 46 -28.94 18.52 17.69
C ASP A 46 -29.17 18.02 16.26
N ASP A 47 -28.10 17.94 15.44
CA ASP A 47 -28.13 17.33 14.11
C ASP A 47 -28.54 15.83 14.14
N SER A 48 -28.09 15.08 15.15
CA SER A 48 -28.45 13.65 15.29
C SER A 48 -29.93 13.46 15.65
N LYS A 49 -30.51 14.35 16.47
CA LYS A 49 -31.95 14.36 16.76
C LYS A 49 -32.81 14.82 15.58
N GLY A 50 -32.25 15.61 14.68
CA GLY A 50 -32.90 16.01 13.42
C GLY A 50 -32.99 14.87 12.42
N LYS A 51 -31.91 14.08 12.27
CA LYS A 51 -31.85 12.95 11.33
C LYS A 51 -32.67 11.73 11.77
N GLU A 52 -32.73 11.43 13.07
CA GLU A 52 -33.57 10.34 13.59
C GLU A 52 -35.09 10.54 13.30
N LYS A 53 -35.54 11.77 13.01
CA LYS A 53 -36.93 12.04 12.63
C LYS A 53 -37.25 11.81 11.16
N GLU A 54 -36.27 11.85 10.25
CA GLU A 54 -36.49 11.64 8.81
C GLU A 54 -36.42 10.16 8.39
N GLU A 55 -35.72 9.30 9.15
CA GLU A 55 -35.59 7.87 8.83
C GLU A 55 -36.65 6.97 9.50
N SER A 56 -37.64 7.55 10.20
CA SER A 56 -38.77 6.80 10.78
C SER A 56 -39.90 6.53 9.76
N GLY A 57 -39.53 6.06 8.57
CA GLY A 57 -40.47 5.86 7.47
C GLY A 57 -39.98 4.93 6.37
N ASN A 58 -39.54 3.71 6.69
CA ASN A 58 -39.95 2.50 5.97
C ASN A 58 -39.31 1.22 6.52
N ASP A 59 -40.12 0.17 6.52
CA ASP A 59 -39.82 -1.18 6.96
C ASP A 59 -38.62 -1.83 6.25
N GLY A 60 -37.71 -2.37 7.05
CA GLY A 60 -36.58 -3.18 6.60
C GLY A 60 -35.92 -3.85 7.79
N LYS A 61 -36.47 -4.99 8.22
CA LYS A 61 -35.97 -5.83 9.32
C LYS A 61 -34.64 -6.47 8.94
N SER A 62 -33.53 -5.73 9.05
CA SER A 62 -32.19 -6.31 9.10
C SER A 62 -31.91 -6.75 10.54
N VAL A 63 -31.56 -8.03 10.69
CA VAL A 63 -31.14 -8.61 11.97
C VAL A 63 -29.80 -7.97 12.33
N ALA A 64 -29.84 -6.96 13.21
CA ALA A 64 -28.65 -6.34 13.76
C ALA A 64 -27.94 -7.35 14.68
N GLU A 65 -26.79 -7.83 14.24
CA GLU A 65 -25.87 -8.58 15.09
C GLU A 65 -25.44 -7.70 16.28
N GLU A 66 -25.54 -8.25 17.48
CA GLU A 66 -25.23 -7.59 18.74
C GLU A 66 -23.75 -7.17 18.81
N GLY A 67 -23.41 -5.92 18.48
CA GLY A 67 -22.04 -5.46 18.73
C GLY A 67 -21.59 -4.09 18.21
N GLU A 68 -22.25 -3.48 17.22
CA GLU A 68 -21.75 -2.23 16.62
C GLU A 68 -22.06 -1.01 17.50
N LYS A 69 -21.20 -0.77 18.49
CA LYS A 69 -21.18 0.46 19.27
C LYS A 69 -20.82 1.62 18.33
N SER A 70 -21.69 2.63 18.29
CA SER A 70 -21.48 3.84 17.50
C SER A 70 -20.12 4.48 17.79
N ASP A 71 -19.42 4.90 16.73
CA ASP A 71 -18.12 5.54 16.87
C ASP A 71 -18.23 6.84 17.67
N TYR A 72 -17.42 6.97 18.71
CA TYR A 72 -17.47 8.10 19.63
C TYR A 72 -16.85 9.38 19.03
N LEU A 73 -16.05 9.26 17.96
CA LEU A 73 -15.36 10.37 17.28
C LEU A 73 -15.99 10.77 15.94
N LEU A 74 -17.26 10.42 15.69
CA LEU A 74 -17.97 10.76 14.44
C LEU A 74 -17.84 12.25 14.01
N HIS A 75 -17.82 13.17 14.97
CA HIS A 75 -17.66 14.61 14.72
C HIS A 75 -16.30 15.04 14.15
N HIS A 76 -15.28 14.17 14.21
CA HIS A 76 -13.97 14.40 13.59
C HIS A 76 -13.82 13.71 12.23
N ARG A 77 -14.71 12.78 11.88
CA ARG A 77 -14.67 12.13 10.56
C ARG A 77 -15.19 13.06 9.50
N GLN A 78 -14.57 13.01 8.32
CA GLN A 78 -15.06 13.74 7.17
C GLN A 78 -16.40 13.16 6.72
N LYS A 79 -17.41 14.03 6.54
CA LYS A 79 -18.74 13.64 6.05
C LYS A 79 -18.69 13.21 4.57
N VAL A 80 -17.78 13.81 3.79
CA VAL A 80 -17.56 13.50 2.38
C VAL A 80 -16.36 12.56 2.28
N LYS A 81 -16.59 11.30 1.92
CA LYS A 81 -15.54 10.33 1.65
C LYS A 81 -14.96 10.56 0.25
N GLY A 82 -13.64 10.38 0.08
CA GLY A 82 -12.98 10.45 -1.23
C GLY A 82 -12.33 11.79 -1.59
N GLY A 83 -12.17 12.70 -0.63
CA GLY A 83 -11.29 13.86 -0.80
C GLY A 83 -9.80 13.48 -0.78
N ALA A 84 -8.92 14.41 -1.17
CA ALA A 84 -7.47 14.20 -1.19
C ALA A 84 -6.84 13.85 0.18
N LEU A 85 -7.55 14.13 1.28
CA LEU A 85 -7.12 13.84 2.65
C LEU A 85 -8.13 12.96 3.36
N ASP A 86 -8.19 11.68 3.00
CA ASP A 86 -8.97 10.68 3.73
C ASP A 86 -8.19 10.20 4.98
N ILE A 87 -8.55 10.76 6.13
CA ILE A 87 -7.80 10.62 7.40
C ILE A 87 -7.83 9.18 7.93
N ASP A 88 -8.93 8.46 7.69
CA ASP A 88 -9.17 7.15 8.29
C ASP A 88 -8.35 6.03 7.65
N ASN A 89 -7.95 6.21 6.38
CA ASN A 89 -7.22 5.22 5.58
C ASN A 89 -5.87 5.77 5.10
N ASN A 90 -5.17 6.54 5.94
CA ASN A 90 -3.86 7.12 5.59
C ASN A 90 -2.73 6.07 5.45
N SER A 91 -2.97 4.82 5.84
CA SER A 91 -2.05 3.71 5.56
C SER A 91 -2.04 3.29 4.10
N GLU A 92 -3.13 3.55 3.37
CA GLU A 92 -3.25 3.24 1.95
C GLU A 92 -2.82 4.45 1.12
N PRO A 93 -1.86 4.29 0.19
CA PRO A 93 -1.50 5.38 -0.70
C PRO A 93 -2.69 5.71 -1.59
N LYS A 94 -3.03 7.00 -1.68
CA LYS A 94 -4.11 7.47 -2.57
C LYS A 94 -3.55 7.73 -3.96
N ILE A 95 -4.29 7.29 -4.98
CA ILE A 95 -3.97 7.61 -6.37
C ILE A 95 -4.39 9.06 -6.67
N GLY A 96 -3.71 9.71 -7.61
CA GLY A 96 -4.11 11.05 -8.04
C GLY A 96 -5.52 11.05 -8.63
N LEU A 97 -6.30 12.09 -8.35
CA LEU A 97 -7.69 12.25 -8.80
C LEU A 97 -7.82 12.47 -10.33
N GLY A 98 -6.68 12.54 -11.03
CA GLY A 98 -6.60 12.82 -12.46
C GLY A 98 -6.42 14.31 -12.76
N ILE A 99 -6.34 14.61 -14.05
CA ILE A 99 -6.25 15.98 -14.58
C ILE A 99 -7.54 16.24 -15.36
N LYS A 100 -8.22 17.34 -15.04
CA LYS A 100 -9.48 17.73 -15.68
C LYS A 100 -9.46 19.20 -16.05
N ASP A 101 -9.31 19.47 -17.34
CA ASP A 101 -9.31 20.83 -17.87
C ASP A 101 -10.72 21.20 -18.35
N GLU A 102 -11.42 22.03 -17.56
CA GLU A 102 -12.75 22.51 -17.94
C GLU A 102 -12.68 23.86 -18.66
N PHE A 103 -13.36 23.98 -19.81
CA PHE A 103 -13.52 25.26 -20.48
C PHE A 103 -14.97 25.74 -20.40
N LYS A 104 -15.18 26.91 -19.80
CA LYS A 104 -16.50 27.55 -19.71
C LYS A 104 -16.68 28.47 -20.91
N ILE A 105 -17.82 28.32 -21.58
CA ILE A 105 -18.23 29.24 -22.65
C ILE A 105 -18.80 30.50 -22.00
N ILE A 106 -18.16 31.65 -22.22
CA ILE A 106 -18.82 32.92 -21.91
C ILE A 106 -19.65 33.32 -23.11
N LYS A 107 -20.98 33.18 -22.97
CA LYS A 107 -21.92 33.88 -23.85
C LYS A 107 -21.94 35.33 -23.41
N LEU A 108 -21.55 36.26 -24.29
CA LEU A 108 -21.78 37.69 -24.09
C LEU A 108 -23.29 37.87 -23.83
N ARG A 109 -23.67 38.11 -22.57
CA ARG A 109 -25.08 38.33 -22.23
C ARG A 109 -25.51 39.65 -22.87
N LYS A 110 -26.69 39.66 -23.49
CA LYS A 110 -27.46 40.90 -23.65
C LYS A 110 -27.81 41.34 -22.23
N ASP A 111 -27.23 42.44 -21.76
CA ASP A 111 -27.57 43.00 -20.46
C ASP A 111 -29.08 43.26 -20.37
N SER A 112 -29.71 42.73 -19.33
CA SER A 112 -31.08 43.06 -18.95
C SER A 112 -31.12 44.52 -18.49
N ALA A 113 -32.04 45.27 -19.09
CA ALA A 113 -32.22 46.71 -18.92
C ALA A 113 -32.26 47.14 -17.44
N GLY A 114 -31.33 48.02 -17.08
CA GLY A 114 -31.23 48.68 -15.79
C GLY A 114 -30.18 49.79 -15.87
N ASP A 115 -30.61 50.94 -16.36
CA ASP A 115 -30.05 52.29 -16.21
C ASP A 115 -28.69 52.69 -16.85
N TYR A 116 -28.85 53.55 -17.87
CA TYR A 116 -28.01 54.67 -18.35
C TYR A 116 -26.94 54.46 -19.47
N GLU A 117 -27.29 55.03 -20.64
CA GLU A 117 -26.70 55.23 -22.00
C GLU A 117 -25.18 55.59 -22.19
N PRO A 118 -24.64 55.75 -23.44
CA PRO A 118 -24.92 55.15 -24.75
C PRO A 118 -23.63 54.70 -25.49
N SER A 119 -23.42 53.40 -25.61
CA SER A 119 -22.78 52.78 -26.78
C SER A 119 -23.14 51.30 -26.72
N LYS A 120 -24.36 50.95 -27.14
CA LYS A 120 -24.89 49.58 -27.07
C LYS A 120 -24.00 48.53 -27.75
N PHE A 121 -23.08 48.97 -28.61
CA PHE A 121 -22.08 48.17 -29.31
C PHE A 121 -20.76 48.93 -29.42
N CYS A 122 -19.66 48.21 -29.63
CA CYS A 122 -18.34 48.76 -29.84
C CYS A 122 -18.26 49.44 -31.22
N ARG A 123 -17.87 50.73 -31.28
CA ARG A 123 -17.71 51.49 -32.54
C ARG A 123 -16.58 50.98 -33.45
N ASN A 124 -15.79 50.01 -33.01
CA ASN A 124 -14.71 49.40 -33.79
C ASN A 124 -15.15 48.09 -34.46
N CYS A 125 -15.51 47.08 -33.67
CA CYS A 125 -15.91 45.75 -34.16
C CYS A 125 -17.42 45.61 -34.39
N GLY A 126 -18.27 46.38 -33.71
CA GLY A 126 -19.73 46.32 -33.85
C GLY A 126 -20.43 45.36 -32.89
N GLU A 127 -19.70 44.67 -32.00
CA GLU A 127 -20.24 43.74 -31.00
C GLU A 127 -20.74 44.44 -29.73
N THR A 128 -21.68 43.81 -29.03
CA THR A 128 -22.20 44.26 -27.74
C THR A 128 -21.47 43.58 -26.59
N GLY A 129 -21.07 44.32 -25.54
CA GLY A 129 -20.48 43.73 -24.32
C GLY A 129 -19.10 44.25 -23.91
N HIS A 130 -18.46 45.09 -24.73
CA HIS A 130 -17.20 45.75 -24.37
C HIS A 130 -17.12 47.18 -24.97
N ARG A 131 -16.23 48.02 -24.42
CA ARG A 131 -16.01 49.39 -24.90
C ARG A 131 -14.96 49.43 -26.01
N LYS A 132 -14.92 50.51 -26.80
CA LYS A 132 -13.90 50.70 -27.87
C LYS A 132 -12.45 50.54 -27.37
N LYS A 133 -12.17 50.89 -26.10
CA LYS A 133 -10.83 50.77 -25.49
C LYS A 133 -10.41 49.32 -25.23
N ASP A 134 -11.36 48.44 -24.99
CA ASP A 134 -11.14 47.04 -24.61
C ASP A 134 -11.37 46.10 -25.82
N CYS A 135 -11.48 46.67 -27.02
CA CYS A 135 -11.70 45.93 -28.26
C CYS A 135 -10.44 45.19 -28.69
N MET A 136 -10.56 43.87 -28.88
CA MET A 136 -9.44 43.01 -29.32
C MET A 136 -9.16 43.11 -30.83
N GLU A 137 -10.11 43.61 -31.63
CA GLU A 137 -9.86 43.88 -33.05
C GLU A 137 -8.98 45.12 -33.26
N LYS A 138 -8.16 45.09 -34.32
CA LYS A 138 -7.36 46.23 -34.78
C LYS A 138 -8.23 47.50 -34.90
N PRO A 139 -7.80 48.67 -34.39
CA PRO A 139 -8.58 49.90 -34.46
C PRO A 139 -8.75 50.35 -35.91
N ARG A 140 -10.00 50.50 -36.36
CA ARG A 140 -10.38 50.94 -37.70
C ARG A 140 -10.48 52.46 -37.75
N LYS A 141 -10.07 53.04 -38.88
CA LYS A 141 -10.19 54.50 -39.15
C LYS A 141 -11.65 54.92 -39.32
N VAL A 142 -12.43 54.09 -40.02
CA VAL A 142 -13.88 54.27 -40.17
C VAL A 142 -14.56 53.54 -39.03
N GLN A 143 -15.30 54.27 -38.20
CA GLN A 143 -16.05 53.71 -37.07
C GLN A 143 -17.33 53.05 -37.59
N LYS A 144 -17.69 51.90 -37.02
CA LYS A 144 -18.99 51.29 -37.27
C LYS A 144 -20.07 52.13 -36.60
N VAL A 145 -21.09 52.45 -37.41
CA VAL A 145 -22.26 53.25 -36.99
C VAL A 145 -23.47 52.36 -36.72
N ILE A 146 -23.44 51.10 -37.20
CA ILE A 146 -24.51 50.11 -37.06
C ILE A 146 -23.92 48.86 -36.37
N PRO A 147 -24.65 48.23 -35.42
CA PRO A 147 -24.22 46.96 -34.83
C PRO A 147 -24.22 45.84 -35.88
N ASP A 148 -23.26 44.92 -35.81
CA ASP A 148 -23.23 43.75 -36.70
C ASP A 148 -24.37 42.80 -36.32
N SER A 149 -25.48 42.86 -37.05
CA SER A 149 -26.65 41.98 -36.86
C SER A 149 -26.39 40.53 -37.28
N THR A 150 -25.35 40.30 -38.09
CA THR A 150 -24.87 38.97 -38.51
C THR A 150 -24.05 38.25 -37.43
N SER A 151 -23.83 38.88 -36.26
CA SER A 151 -23.10 38.30 -35.12
C SER A 151 -23.91 37.27 -34.31
N THR A 152 -25.10 36.90 -34.77
CA THR A 152 -25.90 35.79 -34.21
C THR A 152 -25.39 34.40 -34.62
N ASP A 153 -24.33 34.35 -35.42
CA ASP A 153 -23.64 33.12 -35.81
C ASP A 153 -22.91 32.54 -34.58
N VAL A 154 -23.55 31.59 -33.91
CA VAL A 154 -23.17 31.02 -32.61
C VAL A 154 -21.72 30.53 -32.56
N GLY A 155 -21.13 30.18 -33.72
CA GLY A 155 -19.74 29.72 -33.82
C GLY A 155 -18.65 30.81 -33.72
N LYS A 156 -18.98 32.11 -33.92
CA LYS A 156 -17.98 33.20 -33.89
C LYS A 156 -17.86 33.90 -32.53
N ASN A 157 -18.87 33.81 -31.68
CA ASN A 157 -18.95 34.55 -30.40
C ASN A 157 -18.70 33.71 -29.14
N THR A 158 -18.30 32.44 -29.28
CA THR A 158 -18.04 31.57 -28.13
C THR A 158 -16.56 31.53 -27.80
N VAL A 159 -16.11 32.45 -26.97
CA VAL A 159 -14.76 32.38 -26.37
C VAL A 159 -14.79 31.39 -25.22
N LEU A 160 -13.94 30.37 -25.31
CA LEU A 160 -13.69 29.42 -24.24
C LEU A 160 -12.73 30.05 -23.23
N ILE A 161 -13.13 30.09 -21.97
CA ILE A 161 -12.31 30.57 -20.86
C ILE A 161 -12.07 29.42 -19.90
N ARG A 162 -10.91 29.43 -19.25
CA ARG A 162 -10.56 28.42 -18.25
C ARG A 162 -11.62 28.34 -17.16
N GLY A 163 -11.94 27.12 -16.74
CA GLY A 163 -12.75 26.84 -15.57
C GLY A 163 -12.11 27.47 -14.33
N THR A 164 -12.97 27.87 -13.40
CA THR A 164 -12.55 28.42 -12.11
C THR A 164 -12.31 27.28 -11.14
N ASP A 165 -11.23 26.53 -11.35
CA ASP A 165 -10.66 25.68 -10.30
C ASP A 165 -9.68 26.50 -9.48
N ASP A 166 -9.83 26.40 -8.15
CA ASP A 166 -9.09 27.25 -7.23
C ASP A 166 -7.78 26.67 -6.73
N ASP A 167 -7.49 25.42 -7.08
CA ASP A 167 -6.26 24.73 -6.74
C ASP A 167 -5.03 25.46 -7.29
N TRP A 168 -3.99 25.54 -6.47
CA TRP A 168 -2.77 26.28 -6.80
C TRP A 168 -2.07 25.65 -8.01
N ASP A 169 -1.96 24.32 -8.03
CA ASP A 169 -1.36 23.58 -9.15
C ASP A 169 -2.16 23.79 -10.45
N SER A 170 -3.50 23.72 -10.41
CA SER A 170 -4.36 23.93 -11.59
C SER A 170 -4.19 25.34 -12.20
N LYS A 171 -4.11 26.37 -11.35
CA LYS A 171 -3.89 27.76 -11.81
C LYS A 171 -2.51 27.98 -12.41
N LYS A 172 -1.51 27.22 -11.97
CA LYS A 172 -0.11 27.34 -12.38
C LYS A 172 0.32 26.27 -13.38
N ASP A 173 -0.61 25.42 -13.81
CA ASP A 173 -0.31 24.38 -14.77
C ASP A 173 0.10 24.99 -16.11
N ARG A 174 1.34 24.69 -16.51
CA ARG A 174 1.91 25.11 -17.79
C ARG A 174 1.21 24.41 -18.96
N TRP A 175 0.71 23.20 -18.74
CA TRP A 175 0.14 22.34 -19.77
C TRP A 175 -1.40 22.34 -19.78
N TYR A 176 -2.03 23.33 -19.14
CA TYR A 176 -3.48 23.46 -19.16
C TYR A 176 -4.04 23.60 -20.58
N GLY A 177 -4.97 22.72 -20.96
CA GLY A 177 -5.59 22.69 -22.29
C GLY A 177 -4.76 21.97 -23.35
N TYR A 178 -3.83 21.11 -22.93
CA TYR A 178 -2.95 20.39 -23.85
C TYR A 178 -3.72 19.37 -24.70
N SER A 179 -3.65 19.52 -26.03
CA SER A 179 -4.36 18.65 -26.99
C SER A 179 -3.53 17.46 -27.48
N GLY A 180 -2.23 17.41 -27.21
CA GLY A 180 -1.32 16.37 -27.73
C GLY A 180 -0.64 16.65 -29.06
N LYS A 181 -0.84 17.84 -29.66
CA LYS A 181 -0.28 18.17 -30.99
C LYS A 181 1.25 18.20 -30.99
N GLU A 182 1.83 18.81 -29.98
CA GLU A 182 3.28 18.93 -29.81
C GLU A 182 3.93 17.56 -29.62
N TYR A 183 3.27 16.64 -28.91
CA TYR A 183 3.77 15.27 -28.73
C TYR A 183 3.69 14.49 -30.05
N ASN A 184 2.62 14.66 -30.82
CA ASN A 184 2.52 14.04 -32.15
C ASN A 184 3.61 14.55 -33.11
N GLU A 185 3.98 15.83 -33.05
CA GLU A 185 5.10 16.39 -33.82
C GLU A 185 6.45 15.82 -33.36
N LEU A 186 6.65 15.67 -32.04
CA LEU A 186 7.84 15.04 -31.49
C LEU A 186 7.98 13.58 -31.96
N VAL A 187 6.90 12.80 -31.92
CA VAL A 187 6.88 11.41 -32.39
C VAL A 187 7.22 11.34 -33.88
N ARG A 188 6.59 12.20 -34.71
CA ARG A 188 6.91 12.25 -36.16
C ARG A 188 8.37 12.57 -36.44
N LYS A 189 8.96 13.50 -35.69
CA LYS A 189 10.37 13.83 -35.82
C LYS A 189 11.26 12.65 -35.43
N TRP A 190 10.94 11.99 -34.31
CA TRP A 190 11.67 10.82 -33.85
C TRP A 190 11.59 9.66 -34.87
N GLU A 191 10.42 9.39 -35.44
CA GLU A 191 10.25 8.39 -36.51
C GLU A 191 11.03 8.74 -37.79
N GLN A 192 11.22 10.02 -38.10
CA GLN A 192 12.05 10.47 -39.22
C GLN A 192 13.54 10.27 -38.93
N ASP A 193 13.98 10.61 -37.72
CA ASP A 193 15.36 10.44 -37.28
C ASP A 193 15.72 8.94 -37.21
N GLU A 194 14.84 8.07 -36.72
CA GLU A 194 15.05 6.62 -36.72
C GLU A 194 15.19 6.05 -38.14
N LYS A 195 14.36 6.50 -39.08
CA LYS A 195 14.49 6.12 -40.50
C LYS A 195 15.83 6.59 -41.09
N ASN A 196 16.29 7.78 -40.72
CA ASN A 196 17.58 8.28 -41.16
C ASN A 196 18.73 7.45 -40.56
N ASP A 197 18.66 7.10 -39.28
CA ASP A 197 19.66 6.27 -38.60
C ASP A 197 19.74 4.86 -39.20
N VAL A 198 18.61 4.23 -39.52
CA VAL A 198 18.59 2.94 -40.23
C VAL A 198 19.22 3.08 -41.62
N ASN A 199 18.84 4.10 -42.39
CA ASN A 199 19.44 4.35 -43.70
C ASN A 199 20.94 4.69 -43.65
N LEU A 200 21.42 5.29 -42.55
CA LEU A 200 22.84 5.56 -42.31
C LEU A 200 23.58 4.28 -41.92
N LYS A 201 22.99 3.45 -41.05
CA LYS A 201 23.54 2.14 -40.69
C LYS A 201 23.60 1.21 -41.89
N ASP A 202 22.58 1.14 -42.73
CA ASP A 202 22.61 0.32 -43.96
C ASP A 202 23.74 0.75 -44.93
N LYS A 203 24.18 2.01 -44.85
CA LYS A 203 25.31 2.55 -45.62
C LYS A 203 26.66 2.39 -44.92
N SER A 204 26.72 2.31 -43.59
CA SER A 204 27.97 2.10 -42.82
C SER A 204 28.23 0.63 -42.48
N GLN A 205 27.21 -0.22 -42.52
CA GLN A 205 27.29 -1.67 -42.28
C GLN A 205 28.05 -2.42 -43.39
N THR A 206 28.36 -1.76 -44.51
CA THR A 206 29.32 -2.29 -45.48
C THR A 206 30.78 -2.17 -45.01
N ASP A 207 31.10 -1.30 -44.05
CA ASP A 207 32.47 -1.04 -43.58
C ASP A 207 32.71 -1.35 -42.08
N GLU A 208 31.70 -1.25 -41.19
CA GLU A 208 31.93 -1.29 -39.72
C GLU A 208 31.58 -2.64 -39.03
N THR A 209 31.06 -3.65 -39.75
CA THR A 209 30.77 -4.98 -39.17
C THR A 209 31.91 -6.00 -39.23
N LEU A 210 33.07 -5.61 -39.77
CA LEU A 210 34.28 -6.42 -39.68
C LEU A 210 34.97 -6.02 -38.37
N TRP A 211 34.81 -6.86 -37.35
CA TRP A 211 35.76 -6.85 -36.24
C TRP A 211 37.13 -7.16 -36.83
N ASP A 212 38.18 -6.47 -36.37
CA ASP A 212 39.52 -6.82 -36.81
C ASP A 212 39.73 -8.32 -36.52
N THR A 213 40.31 -9.04 -37.49
CA THR A 213 40.39 -10.51 -37.47
C THR A 213 41.08 -11.05 -36.21
N ASP A 214 41.92 -10.24 -35.56
CA ASP A 214 42.59 -10.55 -34.31
C ASP A 214 41.64 -10.49 -33.09
N GLU A 215 40.77 -9.49 -32.95
CA GLU A 215 39.78 -9.41 -31.86
C GLU A 215 38.83 -10.64 -31.88
N GLU A 216 38.44 -11.11 -33.06
CA GLU A 216 37.57 -12.29 -33.20
C GLU A 216 38.29 -13.58 -32.79
N ILE A 217 39.57 -13.70 -33.15
CA ILE A 217 40.40 -14.87 -32.80
C ILE A 217 40.62 -14.92 -31.28
N GLU A 218 40.83 -13.79 -30.62
CA GLU A 218 40.99 -13.72 -29.16
C GLU A 218 39.68 -14.08 -28.43
N LEU A 219 38.53 -13.59 -28.88
CA LEU A 219 37.21 -13.99 -28.36
C LEU A 219 36.97 -15.50 -28.49
N MET A 220 37.25 -16.07 -29.66
CA MET A 220 37.15 -17.52 -29.87
C MET A 220 38.11 -18.32 -28.99
N LYS A 221 39.34 -17.84 -28.80
CA LYS A 221 40.33 -18.47 -27.92
C LYS A 221 39.92 -18.42 -26.44
N LEU A 222 39.16 -17.41 -26.03
CA LEU A 222 38.57 -17.27 -24.70
C LEU A 222 37.26 -18.05 -24.54
N GLU A 223 36.86 -18.84 -25.54
CA GLU A 223 35.57 -19.58 -25.61
C GLU A 223 34.33 -18.71 -25.38
N LEU A 224 34.48 -17.41 -25.58
CA LEU A 224 33.46 -16.42 -25.33
C LEU A 224 32.90 -16.05 -26.71
N TYR A 225 31.72 -16.56 -27.06
CA TYR A 225 31.11 -16.30 -28.37
C TYR A 225 30.42 -14.94 -28.39
N LYS A 226 30.26 -14.35 -29.58
CA LYS A 226 29.53 -13.09 -29.82
C LYS A 226 28.17 -13.03 -29.10
N ASP A 227 27.53 -14.18 -28.92
CA ASP A 227 26.23 -14.37 -28.30
C ASP A 227 26.25 -14.25 -26.76
N THR A 228 27.43 -14.48 -26.15
CA THR A 228 27.65 -14.44 -24.69
C THR A 228 28.14 -13.07 -24.20
N VAL A 229 28.85 -12.32 -25.05
CA VAL A 229 29.31 -10.94 -24.78
C VAL A 229 28.36 -9.92 -25.36
N GLY A 230 27.09 -10.00 -24.98
CA GLY A 230 26.11 -8.98 -25.34
C GLY A 230 26.64 -7.59 -24.96
N SER A 231 26.90 -6.75 -25.97
CA SER A 231 27.23 -5.32 -25.88
C SER A 231 28.16 -4.89 -24.73
N LEU A 232 29.14 -5.72 -24.36
CA LEU A 232 30.23 -5.34 -23.45
C LEU A 232 31.25 -4.48 -24.20
N LYS A 233 30.79 -3.43 -24.85
CA LYS A 233 31.61 -2.46 -25.58
C LYS A 233 31.22 -1.07 -25.11
N LYS A 234 31.75 -0.70 -23.94
CA LYS A 234 31.98 0.66 -23.46
C LYS A 234 32.81 0.57 -22.17
N ASP A 235 34.00 0.03 -22.30
CA ASP A 235 35.02 0.22 -21.29
C ASP A 235 35.51 1.67 -21.45
N ASP A 236 34.87 2.60 -20.72
CA ASP A 236 35.38 3.97 -20.63
C ASP A 236 36.80 3.89 -20.05
N PRO A 237 37.84 4.40 -20.75
CA PRO A 237 39.24 4.27 -20.33
C PRO A 237 39.53 4.91 -18.96
N GLU A 238 38.67 5.85 -18.54
CA GLU A 238 38.78 6.56 -17.27
C GLU A 238 38.05 5.87 -16.10
N ASN A 239 37.37 4.74 -16.33
CA ASN A 239 36.65 3.94 -15.32
C ASN A 239 35.69 4.70 -14.37
N SER A 240 35.45 5.99 -14.64
CA SER A 240 34.77 6.93 -13.75
C SER A 240 33.29 6.57 -13.55
N GLN A 241 32.70 5.92 -14.56
CA GLN A 241 31.32 5.46 -14.52
C GLN A 241 31.14 4.17 -13.69
N LEU A 242 32.16 3.32 -13.59
CA LEU A 242 32.08 2.08 -12.81
C LEU A 242 31.92 2.34 -11.31
N TYR A 243 32.50 3.44 -10.79
CA TYR A 243 32.37 3.81 -9.38
C TYR A 243 30.97 4.33 -9.00
N ARG A 244 30.13 4.69 -9.99
CA ARG A 244 28.74 5.13 -9.78
C ARG A 244 27.72 4.02 -9.99
N VAL A 245 28.16 2.79 -10.25
CA VAL A 245 27.27 1.65 -10.43
C VAL A 245 26.52 1.39 -9.12
N SER A 246 25.21 1.16 -9.24
CA SER A 246 24.36 0.89 -8.08
C SER A 246 24.80 -0.40 -7.38
N THR A 247 24.86 -0.38 -6.05
CA THR A 247 25.18 -1.57 -5.23
C THR A 247 24.06 -2.61 -5.22
N ARG A 248 22.87 -2.26 -5.72
CA ARG A 248 21.78 -3.21 -5.92
C ARG A 248 22.12 -4.11 -7.10
N LEU A 249 22.40 -5.37 -6.80
CA LEU A 249 22.56 -6.43 -7.80
C LEU A 249 21.26 -6.54 -8.63
N ARG A 250 21.42 -6.46 -9.95
CA ARG A 250 20.29 -6.50 -10.90
C ARG A 250 19.68 -7.90 -11.02
N GLU A 251 20.48 -8.93 -10.79
CA GLU A 251 20.07 -10.35 -10.82
C GLU A 251 19.12 -10.71 -9.68
N ASP A 252 19.26 -10.07 -8.51
CA ASP A 252 18.41 -10.31 -7.35
C ASP A 252 17.08 -9.55 -7.43
N ARG A 253 15.97 -10.30 -7.47
CA ARG A 253 14.61 -9.75 -7.43
C ARG A 253 14.18 -9.50 -5.99
N ALA A 254 13.61 -8.32 -5.72
CA ALA A 254 13.05 -8.02 -4.40
C ALA A 254 11.78 -8.86 -4.12
N ALA A 255 11.62 -9.30 -2.87
CA ALA A 255 10.56 -10.24 -2.51
C ALA A 255 9.12 -9.72 -2.70
N TYR A 256 8.87 -8.43 -2.45
CA TYR A 256 7.55 -7.80 -2.69
C TYR A 256 7.17 -7.68 -4.17
N LEU A 257 8.11 -7.98 -5.09
CA LEU A 257 7.81 -8.03 -6.51
C LEU A 257 7.20 -9.40 -6.90
N ASN A 258 7.25 -10.40 -6.03
CA ASN A 258 6.72 -11.72 -6.35
C ASN A 258 5.18 -11.75 -6.34
N ASP A 259 4.56 -10.87 -5.55
CA ASP A 259 3.12 -10.80 -5.34
C ASP A 259 2.47 -9.50 -5.87
N ILE A 260 3.03 -8.90 -6.94
CA ILE A 260 2.51 -7.64 -7.55
C ILE A 260 1.04 -7.75 -7.99
N ASN A 261 0.66 -8.92 -8.51
CA ASN A 261 -0.71 -9.14 -9.00
C ASN A 261 -1.69 -9.50 -7.86
N SER A 262 -1.18 -9.72 -6.64
CA SER A 262 -2.01 -9.95 -5.46
C SER A 262 -2.49 -8.61 -4.90
N THR A 263 -3.67 -8.62 -4.27
CA THR A 263 -4.19 -7.44 -3.57
C THR A 263 -3.38 -7.12 -2.31
N GLU A 264 -2.87 -8.16 -1.64
CA GLU A 264 -2.07 -8.03 -0.42
C GLU A 264 -0.68 -8.63 -0.64
N SER A 265 0.34 -7.95 -0.10
CA SER A 265 1.71 -8.47 -0.08
C SER A 265 2.07 -9.01 1.30
N ASN A 266 2.78 -10.13 1.31
CA ASN A 266 3.27 -10.76 2.53
C ASN A 266 4.60 -10.17 3.04
N TYR A 267 5.12 -9.15 2.35
CA TYR A 267 6.39 -8.51 2.68
C TYR A 267 6.23 -7.45 3.78
N ASP A 268 7.03 -7.56 4.84
CA ASP A 268 7.16 -6.51 5.84
C ASP A 268 8.32 -5.56 5.48
N PRO A 269 8.06 -4.30 5.09
CA PRO A 269 9.10 -3.35 4.69
C PRO A 269 10.02 -2.93 5.84
N LYS A 270 9.57 -3.05 7.11
CA LYS A 270 10.37 -2.64 8.27
C LYS A 270 11.49 -3.62 8.58
N SER A 271 11.15 -4.91 8.62
CA SER A 271 12.10 -5.99 8.90
C SER A 271 12.67 -6.63 7.64
N ARG A 272 12.14 -6.30 6.46
CA ARG A 272 12.49 -6.87 5.15
C ARG A 272 12.26 -8.39 5.09
N LEU A 273 11.22 -8.87 5.79
CA LEU A 273 10.86 -10.28 5.84
C LEU A 273 9.69 -10.58 4.89
N TYR A 274 9.85 -11.59 4.04
CA TYR A 274 8.75 -12.15 3.28
C TYR A 274 8.09 -13.29 4.05
N LYS A 275 6.82 -13.13 4.45
CA LYS A 275 6.09 -14.12 5.25
C LYS A 275 5.52 -15.20 4.33
N SER A 276 6.24 -16.30 4.17
CA SER A 276 5.74 -17.47 3.45
C SER A 276 5.25 -18.55 4.42
N SER A 277 4.29 -19.36 3.98
CA SER A 277 3.78 -20.49 4.78
C SER A 277 4.86 -21.54 5.08
N ALA A 278 5.88 -21.66 4.23
CA ALA A 278 7.02 -22.56 4.47
C ALA A 278 7.95 -22.02 5.57
N LEU A 279 8.07 -20.69 5.68
CA LEU A 279 8.96 -20.05 6.65
C LEU A 279 8.35 -19.99 8.05
N GLY A 280 7.03 -19.91 8.18
CA GLY A 280 6.36 -19.75 9.47
C GLY A 280 4.86 -19.54 9.40
N THR A 281 4.27 -19.35 10.58
CA THR A 281 2.83 -19.11 10.78
C THR A 281 2.59 -17.82 11.56
N VAL A 282 1.44 -17.20 11.32
CA VAL A 282 0.98 -16.04 12.10
C VAL A 282 0.07 -16.52 13.22
N ASP A 283 0.36 -16.11 14.45
CA ASP A 283 -0.53 -16.34 15.59
C ASP A 283 -1.77 -15.44 15.49
N GLU A 284 -2.98 -15.99 15.60
CA GLU A 284 -4.23 -15.21 15.48
C GLU A 284 -4.39 -14.14 16.58
N LYS A 285 -3.99 -14.47 17.81
CA LYS A 285 -4.19 -13.59 18.98
C LYS A 285 -3.18 -12.46 19.06
N SER A 286 -1.91 -12.76 18.81
CA SER A 286 -0.83 -11.78 18.91
C SER A 286 -0.56 -11.08 17.58
N LYS A 287 -1.06 -11.64 16.46
CA LYS A 287 -0.77 -11.23 15.08
C LYS A 287 0.73 -11.20 14.77
N MET A 288 1.52 -11.97 15.53
CA MET A 288 2.96 -12.10 15.37
C MET A 288 3.29 -13.27 14.44
N PHE A 289 4.27 -13.07 13.57
CA PHE A 289 4.79 -14.13 12.71
C PHE A 289 5.89 -14.90 13.44
N ARG A 290 5.71 -16.20 13.62
CA ARG A 290 6.71 -17.11 14.21
C ARG A 290 7.25 -18.04 13.13
N ARG A 291 8.58 -18.12 13.03
CA ARG A 291 9.24 -19.00 12.07
C ARG A 291 9.13 -20.46 12.51
N HIS A 292 8.98 -21.35 11.53
CA HIS A 292 9.16 -22.78 11.77
C HIS A 292 10.64 -23.08 12.03
N LEU A 293 10.90 -23.96 13.00
CA LEU A 293 12.24 -24.42 13.31
C LEU A 293 12.65 -25.49 12.29
N THR A 294 13.86 -25.38 11.75
CA THR A 294 14.44 -26.35 10.83
C THR A 294 15.88 -26.69 11.23
N GLY A 295 16.35 -27.89 10.87
CA GLY A 295 17.74 -28.31 11.06
C GLY A 295 18.18 -28.27 12.54
N GLU A 296 19.17 -27.45 12.85
CA GLU A 296 19.74 -27.31 14.20
C GLU A 296 18.78 -26.70 15.21
N GLY A 297 17.84 -25.86 14.77
CA GLY A 297 16.85 -25.23 15.65
C GLY A 297 15.94 -26.26 16.34
N LEU A 298 15.59 -27.34 15.63
CA LEU A 298 14.81 -28.46 16.18
C LEU A 298 15.65 -29.22 17.22
N LYS A 299 16.89 -29.58 16.88
CA LYS A 299 17.81 -30.27 17.79
C LYS A 299 18.01 -29.49 19.09
N LEU A 300 18.19 -28.17 19.00
CA LEU A 300 18.33 -27.29 20.16
C LEU A 300 17.04 -27.23 20.99
N SER A 301 15.88 -27.19 20.35
CA SER A 301 14.58 -27.22 21.03
C SER A 301 14.39 -28.53 21.81
N ASP A 302 14.67 -29.66 21.17
CA ASP A 302 14.57 -31.00 21.77
C ASP A 302 15.55 -31.15 22.94
N LEU A 303 16.78 -30.65 22.77
CA LEU A 303 17.82 -30.66 23.79
C LEU A 303 17.48 -29.71 24.96
N ASN A 304 16.84 -28.57 24.72
CA ASN A 304 16.31 -27.69 25.76
C ASN A 304 15.16 -28.34 26.55
N GLN A 305 14.23 -29.00 25.86
CA GLN A 305 13.17 -29.76 26.51
C GLN A 305 13.73 -30.92 27.33
N PHE A 306 14.74 -31.61 26.80
CA PHE A 306 15.50 -32.64 27.51
C PHE A 306 16.15 -32.09 28.78
N ALA A 307 16.93 -31.01 28.68
CA ALA A 307 17.61 -30.41 29.83
C ALA A 307 16.62 -30.03 30.95
N ARG A 308 15.46 -29.43 30.59
CA ARG A 308 14.39 -29.10 31.54
C ARG A 308 13.76 -30.33 32.19
N SER A 309 13.53 -31.39 31.41
CA SER A 309 13.00 -32.66 31.94
C SER A 309 13.98 -33.33 32.89
N HIS A 310 15.27 -33.36 32.55
CA HIS A 310 16.34 -33.92 33.36
C HIS A 310 16.53 -33.13 34.65
N ALA A 311 16.52 -31.79 34.60
CA ALA A 311 16.55 -30.94 35.79
C ALA A 311 15.38 -31.25 36.73
N LYS A 312 14.16 -31.38 36.18
CA LYS A 312 12.96 -31.74 36.95
C LYS A 312 13.06 -33.13 37.58
N GLN A 313 13.64 -34.12 36.89
CA GLN A 313 13.88 -35.46 37.43
C GLN A 313 14.89 -35.46 38.58
N MET A 314 15.91 -34.61 38.49
CA MET A 314 16.89 -34.41 39.56
C MET A 314 16.32 -33.65 40.77
N GLY A 315 15.03 -33.27 40.74
CA GLY A 315 14.33 -32.62 41.84
C GLY A 315 14.40 -31.09 41.81
N ILE A 316 15.12 -30.51 40.85
CA ILE A 316 15.25 -29.06 40.71
C ILE A 316 13.97 -28.49 40.11
N ARG A 317 13.30 -27.59 40.85
CA ARG A 317 12.13 -26.85 40.37
C ARG A 317 12.50 -25.41 40.08
N ASP A 318 12.06 -24.86 38.94
CA ASP A 318 12.33 -23.46 38.55
C ASP A 318 11.89 -22.44 39.62
N GLU A 319 10.92 -22.78 40.46
CA GLU A 319 10.32 -21.89 41.47
C GLU A 319 11.16 -21.69 42.76
N VAL A 320 12.03 -22.63 43.15
CA VAL A 320 12.71 -22.61 44.48
C VAL A 320 14.17 -22.20 44.37
N GLU A 321 14.62 -21.11 44.99
CA GLU A 321 16.02 -20.66 44.87
C GLU A 321 17.05 -21.62 45.50
N ASP A 322 17.54 -22.58 44.71
CA ASP A 322 18.60 -23.53 45.11
C ASP A 322 19.92 -23.22 44.40
N LYS A 323 21.04 -23.39 45.10
CA LYS A 323 22.39 -23.18 44.55
C LYS A 323 22.74 -24.18 43.43
N GLU A 324 22.18 -25.39 43.51
CA GLU A 324 22.41 -26.48 42.54
C GLU A 324 21.74 -26.22 41.19
N LYS A 325 20.79 -25.28 41.11
CA LYS A 325 20.11 -24.90 39.85
C LYS A 325 21.06 -24.51 38.73
N VAL A 326 22.14 -23.83 39.07
CA VAL A 326 23.12 -23.33 38.09
C VAL A 326 23.70 -24.48 37.26
N GLU A 327 23.86 -25.66 37.86
CA GLU A 327 24.38 -26.85 37.19
C GLU A 327 23.39 -27.47 36.20
N HIS A 328 22.12 -27.08 36.30
CA HIS A 328 21.00 -27.66 35.56
C HIS A 328 20.40 -26.77 34.46
N VAL A 329 20.89 -25.54 34.33
CA VAL A 329 20.49 -24.63 33.24
C VAL A 329 21.27 -24.99 31.96
N LEU A 330 20.53 -25.20 30.86
CA LEU A 330 21.14 -25.59 29.58
C LEU A 330 22.21 -24.61 29.10
N VAL A 331 21.88 -23.32 29.09
CA VAL A 331 22.76 -22.27 28.54
C VAL A 331 24.02 -22.09 29.40
N ALA A 332 23.95 -22.42 30.70
CA ALA A 332 25.10 -22.38 31.58
C ALA A 332 26.08 -23.54 31.28
N ASN A 333 25.55 -24.73 31.01
CA ASN A 333 26.36 -25.94 30.79
C ASN A 333 25.97 -26.69 29.50
N PRO A 334 26.15 -26.09 28.31
CA PRO A 334 25.62 -26.64 27.06
C PRO A 334 26.28 -27.96 26.67
N THR A 335 27.61 -28.07 26.81
CA THR A 335 28.38 -29.27 26.44
C THR A 335 28.03 -30.48 27.32
N LYS A 336 27.82 -30.27 28.63
CA LYS A 336 27.35 -31.30 29.57
C LYS A 336 26.05 -31.93 29.06
N TYR A 337 25.08 -31.09 28.73
CA TYR A 337 23.77 -31.54 28.26
C TYR A 337 23.79 -32.15 26.86
N GLU A 338 24.66 -31.67 25.97
CA GLU A 338 24.91 -32.29 24.67
C GLU A 338 25.45 -33.71 24.81
N TYR A 339 26.50 -33.91 25.62
CA TYR A 339 27.05 -35.24 25.88
C TYR A 339 26.03 -36.18 26.54
N LEU A 340 25.26 -35.67 27.51
CA LEU A 340 24.23 -36.44 28.21
C LEU A 340 23.12 -36.87 27.24
N LYS A 341 22.67 -35.96 26.37
CA LYS A 341 21.67 -36.27 25.34
C LYS A 341 22.20 -37.31 24.34
N LYS A 342 23.44 -37.15 23.88
CA LYS A 342 24.10 -38.10 22.99
C LYS A 342 24.25 -39.49 23.63
N LYS A 343 24.60 -39.55 24.92
CA LYS A 343 24.67 -40.81 25.66
C LYS A 343 23.29 -41.49 25.73
N GLN A 344 22.23 -40.73 26.01
CA GLN A 344 20.86 -41.24 26.01
C GLN A 344 20.44 -41.78 24.63
N GLU A 345 20.85 -41.13 23.54
CA GLU A 345 20.60 -41.62 22.18
C GLU A 345 21.37 -42.91 21.87
N GLN A 346 22.61 -43.04 22.37
CA GLN A 346 23.39 -44.29 22.28
C GLN A 346 22.78 -45.43 23.12
N GLU A 347 22.24 -45.13 24.28
CA GLU A 347 21.56 -46.12 25.13
C GLU A 347 20.22 -46.55 24.51
N SER A 348 19.40 -45.59 24.05
CA SER A 348 18.11 -45.90 23.40
C SER A 348 18.24 -46.59 22.04
N SER A 349 19.37 -46.44 21.33
CA SER A 349 19.66 -47.21 20.11
C SER A 349 20.18 -48.63 20.38
N LYS A 350 20.79 -48.86 21.55
CA LYS A 350 21.19 -50.21 22.01
C LYS A 350 20.00 -51.00 22.55
N GLU A 351 19.05 -50.33 23.18
CA GLU A 351 17.77 -50.94 23.55
C GLU A 351 16.96 -51.26 22.27
N LEU A 352 16.77 -52.55 21.99
CA LEU A 352 15.91 -52.99 20.90
C LEU A 352 14.50 -52.44 21.13
N LYS A 353 13.97 -51.67 20.17
CA LYS A 353 12.58 -51.20 20.22
C LYS A 353 11.65 -52.41 20.30
N THR A 354 11.12 -52.68 21.49
CA THR A 354 10.05 -53.66 21.69
C THR A 354 8.77 -53.08 21.13
N VAL A 355 8.53 -53.32 19.84
CA VAL A 355 7.26 -52.91 19.21
C VAL A 355 6.16 -53.75 19.84
N SER A 356 5.15 -53.08 20.39
CA SER A 356 3.98 -53.76 20.94
C SER A 356 3.20 -54.41 19.78
N ILE A 357 2.84 -55.70 19.91
CA ILE A 357 2.12 -56.44 18.86
C ILE A 357 0.81 -55.73 18.46
N SER A 358 0.18 -55.03 19.42
CA SER A 358 -1.00 -54.19 19.22
C SER A 358 -0.83 -53.01 18.24
N GLU A 359 0.40 -52.52 18.03
CA GLU A 359 0.68 -51.47 17.04
C GLU A 359 0.93 -52.05 15.63
N LEU A 360 1.26 -53.34 15.55
CA LEU A 360 1.43 -54.11 14.31
C LEU A 360 0.14 -54.79 13.85
N GLU A 361 -0.88 -54.85 14.72
CA GLU A 361 -2.23 -55.28 14.32
C GLU A 361 -2.84 -54.25 13.37
N ALA A 362 -3.35 -54.73 12.24
CA ALA A 362 -4.04 -53.91 11.26
C ALA A 362 -5.26 -53.23 11.92
N LYS A 363 -5.14 -51.92 12.20
CA LYS A 363 -6.31 -51.11 12.55
C LYS A 363 -7.32 -51.21 11.41
N ARG A 364 -8.60 -51.42 11.75
CA ARG A 364 -9.67 -51.32 10.75
C ARG A 364 -9.56 -49.93 10.12
N VAL A 365 -9.54 -49.90 8.80
CA VAL A 365 -9.53 -48.65 8.05
C VAL A 365 -10.86 -47.95 8.32
N ASP A 366 -10.87 -46.99 9.23
CA ASP A 366 -11.98 -46.05 9.39
C ASP A 366 -11.93 -45.05 8.23
N GLY A 367 -12.21 -45.56 7.03
CA GLY A 367 -12.48 -44.73 5.87
C GLY A 367 -13.76 -43.96 6.12
N THR A 368 -13.76 -42.66 5.83
CA THR A 368 -15.00 -41.90 5.69
C THR A 368 -15.89 -42.64 4.67
N LYS A 369 -17.12 -43.00 5.05
CA LYS A 369 -18.06 -43.64 4.13
C LYS A 369 -18.22 -42.73 2.91
N GLN A 370 -17.78 -43.18 1.74
CA GLN A 370 -17.92 -42.41 0.51
C GLN A 370 -19.41 -42.12 0.28
N SER A 371 -19.73 -40.86 -0.04
CA SER A 371 -21.07 -40.47 -0.44
C SER A 371 -21.51 -41.28 -1.66
N GLU A 372 -22.76 -41.73 -1.69
CA GLU A 372 -23.33 -42.50 -2.81
C GLU A 372 -23.14 -41.79 -4.16
N LYS A 373 -23.15 -40.44 -4.16
CA LYS A 373 -22.90 -39.62 -5.35
C LYS A 373 -21.48 -39.82 -5.89
N GLN A 374 -20.49 -39.87 -5.01
CA GLN A 374 -19.09 -40.02 -5.37
C GLN A 374 -18.80 -41.43 -5.90
N ARG A 375 -19.46 -42.44 -5.30
CA ARG A 375 -19.42 -43.83 -5.76
C ARG A 375 -20.07 -44.00 -7.14
N LYS A 376 -21.21 -43.34 -7.38
CA LYS A 376 -21.88 -43.37 -8.70
C LYS A 376 -21.00 -42.73 -9.78
N ARG A 377 -20.38 -41.59 -9.46
CA ARG A 377 -19.48 -40.86 -10.37
C ARG A 377 -18.23 -41.65 -10.75
N LEU A 378 -17.65 -42.39 -9.81
CA LEU A 378 -16.52 -43.28 -10.09
C LEU A 378 -16.94 -44.48 -10.94
N LYS A 379 -18.14 -45.01 -10.71
CA LYS A 379 -18.69 -46.10 -11.53
C LYS A 379 -18.93 -45.65 -12.97
N ASP A 380 -19.49 -44.46 -13.17
CA ASP A 380 -19.66 -43.87 -14.50
C ASP A 380 -18.32 -43.60 -15.22
N LEU A 381 -17.23 -43.35 -14.46
CA LEU A 381 -15.90 -43.09 -15.00
C LEU A 381 -15.12 -44.36 -15.40
N TYR A 382 -15.40 -45.49 -14.75
CA TYR A 382 -14.60 -46.71 -14.89
C TYR A 382 -15.41 -47.97 -15.26
N GLY A 383 -16.73 -47.88 -15.42
CA GLY A 383 -17.63 -48.97 -15.82
C GLY A 383 -18.41 -49.59 -14.65
#